data_AF-A0A1B6IIR6-F1
#
_entry.id   AF-A0A1B6IIR6-F1
#
_cell.length_a   1.000
_cell.length_b   1.000
_cell.length_c   1.000
_cell.angle_alpha   90.00
_cell.angle_beta   90.00
_cell.angle_gamma   90.00
#
_symmetry.space_group_name_H-M   'P 1'
#
loop_
_entity.id
_entity.type
_entity.pdbx_description
1 polymer ?
#
loop_
_entity_poly.entity_id
_entity_poly.type
_entity_poly.pdbx_seq_one_letter_code
_entity_poly.pdbx_strand_id
1 'polypeptide(L)'
;MSVTLSLRVTCDKRKPGVKPSTVKDENITDIIAGLRLLIQDVTGGIEYLDDLQKAVDLKSQLEILRKGFSVVNVVQEEKEKVTQCYYTILVEILLSLELKSPLRSGIIRILKDDSNKELDIIQHIISKVLKSKYCTSNNSSISVVLKVANALCGCFDNFLLGVKSVGLCENETYTFITDNLAICRDILRTGVNLAQDTELCQCTHTLVRAAIHMCNVGKSTSDSQSQASNDTVTTSDRSQSQLHELALQLVDCNLLPLDTRTNCGLLVVATGRHRWLENLKVQLSSEDDIAQLCVFSGLLGSLSVKELSVPADFCSTSSQKTALELIFDSIMDIHNRNPLQPTVTLSVARVLVSLSRVLLSDSRPLHYMLPRLLLYTWEHPRVK
;
A
#
# COMPACT_ATOMS: atom_id res chain seq x y z
N MET A 1 8.89 -3.17 18.09
CA MET A 1 8.48 -4.23 17.15
C MET A 1 7.01 -4.04 16.80
N SER A 2 6.73 -3.25 15.76
CA SER A 2 5.37 -3.06 15.23
C SER A 2 5.09 -4.15 14.20
N VAL A 3 4.41 -5.21 14.61
CA VAL A 3 3.89 -6.21 13.67
C VAL A 3 2.61 -5.62 13.06
N THR A 4 2.74 -5.07 11.85
CA THR A 4 1.56 -4.72 11.03
C THR A 4 0.94 -6.02 10.54
N LEU A 5 0.13 -6.66 11.40
CA LEU A 5 -0.67 -7.81 11.05
C LEU A 5 -1.73 -7.37 10.04
N SER A 6 -1.46 -7.68 8.78
CA SER A 6 -2.47 -7.76 7.72
C SER A 6 -3.55 -8.75 8.17
N LEU A 7 -4.64 -8.24 8.73
CA LEU A 7 -5.84 -9.04 8.97
C LEU A 7 -6.50 -9.33 7.62
N ARG A 8 -6.01 -10.36 6.92
CA ARG A 8 -6.90 -11.17 6.11
C ARG A 8 -7.91 -11.79 7.07
N VAL A 9 -9.15 -11.34 7.01
CA VAL A 9 -10.27 -12.16 7.47
C VAL A 9 -10.36 -13.33 6.50
N THR A 10 -9.53 -14.36 6.69
CA THR A 10 -9.86 -15.68 6.16
C THR A 10 -11.00 -16.18 7.03
N CYS A 11 -12.22 -16.12 6.49
CA CYS A 11 -13.27 -17.02 6.92
C CYS A 11 -12.80 -18.45 6.59
N ASP A 12 -11.95 -19.02 7.43
CA ASP A 12 -11.59 -20.44 7.39
C ASP A 12 -12.78 -21.25 7.90
N LYS A 13 -13.75 -21.40 7.00
CA LYS A 13 -14.38 -22.68 6.76
C LYS A 13 -14.36 -22.85 5.25
N ARG A 14 -13.36 -23.57 4.75
CA ARG A 14 -13.40 -24.16 3.40
C ARG A 14 -14.76 -24.87 3.29
N LYS A 15 -15.71 -24.28 2.57
CA LYS A 15 -16.89 -25.01 2.13
C LYS A 15 -16.36 -26.17 1.27
N PRO A 16 -16.68 -27.43 1.58
CA PRO A 16 -16.36 -28.53 0.69
C PRO A 16 -17.09 -28.26 -0.63
N GLY A 17 -16.35 -27.98 -1.71
CA GLY A 17 -16.92 -27.69 -3.02
C GLY A 17 -16.41 -26.45 -3.77
N VAL A 18 -15.49 -25.66 -3.21
CA VAL A 18 -14.83 -24.60 -4.01
C VAL A 18 -13.87 -25.25 -4.98
N LYS A 19 -14.23 -25.28 -6.27
CA LYS A 19 -13.33 -25.68 -7.35
C LYS A 19 -12.02 -24.90 -7.21
N PRO A 20 -10.84 -25.54 -7.31
CA PRO A 20 -9.58 -24.80 -7.37
C PRO A 20 -9.73 -23.74 -8.47
N SER A 21 -9.44 -22.48 -8.13
CA SER A 21 -9.42 -21.41 -9.12
C SER A 21 -8.57 -21.90 -10.28
N THR A 22 -9.17 -22.02 -11.46
CA THR A 22 -8.43 -22.26 -12.70
C THR A 22 -7.34 -21.21 -12.75
N VAL A 23 -6.09 -21.63 -12.57
CA VAL A 23 -4.93 -20.77 -12.78
C VAL A 23 -5.09 -20.29 -14.21
N LYS A 24 -5.39 -18.99 -14.39
CA LYS A 24 -5.39 -18.41 -15.74
C LYS A 24 -3.98 -18.63 -16.26
N ASP A 25 -3.85 -19.22 -17.44
CA ASP A 25 -2.57 -19.27 -18.13
C ASP A 25 -2.11 -17.82 -18.31
N GLU A 26 -1.04 -17.46 -17.61
CA GLU A 26 -0.47 -16.12 -17.67
C GLU A 26 0.28 -16.01 -18.98
N ASN A 27 -0.28 -15.25 -19.92
CA ASN A 27 0.35 -15.04 -21.21
C ASN A 27 1.55 -14.10 -21.06
N ILE A 28 2.74 -14.67 -20.84
CA ILE A 28 4.01 -13.93 -20.80
C ILE A 28 4.50 -13.50 -22.18
N THR A 29 3.81 -13.87 -23.27
CA THR A 29 4.24 -13.59 -24.65
C THR A 29 4.42 -12.09 -24.92
N ASP A 30 3.48 -11.27 -24.45
CA ASP A 30 3.54 -9.81 -24.66
C ASP A 30 4.71 -9.19 -23.88
N ILE A 31 5.02 -9.74 -22.70
CA ILE A 31 6.18 -9.32 -21.88
C ILE A 31 7.47 -9.72 -22.60
N ILE A 32 7.55 -10.96 -23.10
CA ILE A 32 8.72 -11.50 -23.83
C ILE A 32 9.00 -10.69 -25.09
N ALA A 33 7.96 -10.25 -25.82
CA ALA A 33 8.14 -9.42 -27.01
C ALA A 33 8.85 -8.09 -26.68
N GLY A 34 8.49 -7.44 -25.56
CA GLY A 34 9.18 -6.24 -25.08
C GLY A 34 10.61 -6.51 -24.63
N LEU A 35 10.86 -7.68 -24.01
CA LEU A 35 12.20 -8.08 -23.55
C LEU A 35 13.18 -8.34 -24.69
N ARG A 36 12.71 -8.84 -25.85
CA ARG A 36 13.58 -9.10 -27.01
C ARG A 36 14.35 -7.86 -27.46
N LEU A 37 13.75 -6.68 -27.37
CA LEU A 37 14.41 -5.42 -27.73
C LEU A 37 15.51 -5.02 -26.74
N LEU A 38 15.38 -5.43 -25.47
CA LEU A 38 16.34 -5.09 -24.41
C LEU A 38 17.61 -5.96 -24.43
N ILE A 39 17.56 -7.14 -25.07
CA ILE A 39 18.60 -8.17 -24.94
C ILE A 39 19.21 -8.60 -26.28
N GLN A 40 18.94 -7.87 -27.36
CA GLN A 40 19.43 -8.18 -28.72
C GLN A 40 20.94 -8.38 -28.80
N ASP A 41 21.70 -7.66 -27.95
CA ASP A 41 23.17 -7.67 -27.97
C ASP A 41 23.79 -8.71 -27.01
N VAL A 42 22.97 -9.55 -26.35
CA VAL A 42 23.45 -10.55 -25.37
C VAL A 42 23.39 -11.95 -25.97
N THR A 43 24.55 -12.59 -26.12
CA THR A 43 24.68 -13.95 -26.65
C THR A 43 23.87 -14.95 -25.83
N GLY A 44 23.04 -15.78 -26.49
CA GLY A 44 22.14 -16.74 -25.84
C GLY A 44 20.88 -16.12 -25.22
N GLY A 45 20.72 -14.79 -25.28
CA GLY A 45 19.57 -14.07 -24.74
C GLY A 45 18.25 -14.41 -25.44
N ILE A 46 18.27 -14.38 -26.77
CA ILE A 46 17.09 -14.64 -27.61
C ILE A 46 16.65 -16.10 -27.49
N GLU A 47 17.58 -17.05 -27.52
CA GLU A 47 17.30 -18.49 -27.37
C GLU A 47 16.64 -18.77 -26.01
N TYR A 48 17.14 -18.15 -24.94
CA TYR A 48 16.54 -18.25 -23.62
C TYR A 48 15.10 -17.72 -23.55
N LEU A 49 14.82 -16.59 -24.20
CA LEU A 49 13.45 -16.06 -24.30
C LEU A 49 12.55 -16.96 -25.15
N ASP A 50 13.07 -17.57 -26.20
CA ASP A 50 12.32 -18.50 -27.05
C ASP A 50 11.96 -19.78 -26.29
N ASP A 51 12.88 -20.31 -25.49
CA ASP A 51 12.62 -21.46 -24.63
C ASP A 51 11.59 -21.13 -23.55
N LEU A 52 11.69 -19.95 -22.95
CA LEU A 52 10.70 -19.48 -21.98
C LEU A 52 9.31 -19.30 -22.62
N GLN A 53 9.25 -18.81 -23.87
CA GLN A 53 8.00 -18.64 -24.60
C GLN A 53 7.36 -19.99 -24.97
N LYS A 54 8.17 -21.02 -25.27
CA LYS A 54 7.69 -22.37 -25.60
C LYS A 54 7.20 -23.14 -24.36
N ALA A 55 7.58 -22.71 -23.16
CA ALA A 55 7.18 -23.38 -21.93
C ALA A 55 5.68 -23.21 -21.65
N VAL A 56 4.95 -24.32 -21.77
CA VAL A 56 3.48 -24.36 -21.70
C VAL A 56 2.95 -24.33 -20.26
N ASP A 57 3.78 -24.72 -19.28
CA ASP A 57 3.37 -24.81 -17.88
C ASP A 57 4.29 -24.03 -16.93
N LEU A 58 3.72 -23.62 -15.79
CA LEU A 58 4.40 -22.85 -14.75
C LEU A 58 5.70 -23.51 -14.24
N LYS A 59 5.73 -24.84 -14.13
CA LYS A 59 6.91 -25.55 -13.61
C LYS A 59 8.06 -25.45 -14.60
N SER A 60 7.77 -25.69 -15.89
CA SER A 60 8.75 -25.54 -16.97
C SER A 60 9.25 -24.10 -17.08
N GLN A 61 8.36 -23.10 -16.98
CA GLN A 61 8.75 -21.69 -16.97
C GLN A 61 9.69 -21.37 -15.80
N LEU A 62 9.36 -21.81 -14.57
CA LEU A 62 10.21 -21.58 -13.40
C LEU A 62 11.55 -22.33 -13.46
N GLU A 63 11.60 -23.50 -14.09
CA GLU A 63 12.83 -24.25 -14.29
C GLU A 63 13.78 -23.53 -15.24
N ILE A 64 13.26 -23.01 -16.36
CA ILE A 64 14.02 -22.18 -17.30
C ILE A 64 14.50 -20.91 -16.60
N LEU A 65 13.59 -20.19 -15.93
CA LEU A 65 13.91 -18.97 -15.20
C LEU A 65 14.97 -19.18 -14.13
N ARG A 66 15.02 -20.35 -13.48
CA ARG A 66 16.02 -20.68 -12.46
C ARG A 66 17.37 -21.08 -13.06
N LYS A 67 17.38 -21.74 -14.22
CA LYS A 67 18.63 -22.12 -14.90
C LYS A 67 19.40 -20.91 -15.41
N GLY A 68 18.68 -19.86 -15.82
CA GLY A 68 19.27 -18.67 -16.42
C GLY A 68 19.99 -18.98 -17.73
N PHE A 69 20.86 -18.07 -18.16
CA PHE A 69 21.63 -18.26 -19.40
C PHE A 69 22.65 -19.39 -19.24
N SER A 70 22.75 -20.25 -20.26
CA SER A 70 23.88 -21.18 -20.40
C SER A 70 25.10 -20.38 -20.87
N VAL A 71 26.08 -20.18 -19.98
CA VAL A 71 27.27 -19.35 -20.24
C VAL A 71 28.47 -20.27 -20.44
N VAL A 72 28.58 -20.89 -21.62
CA VAL A 72 29.78 -21.65 -22.00
C VAL A 72 30.77 -20.69 -22.68
N ASN A 73 31.96 -20.52 -22.10
CA ASN A 73 33.08 -19.72 -22.63
C ASN A 73 32.85 -18.21 -22.80
N VAL A 74 32.52 -17.49 -21.74
CA VAL A 74 32.33 -16.04 -21.76
C VAL A 74 33.41 -15.33 -20.95
N VAL A 75 33.96 -14.23 -21.47
CA VAL A 75 35.01 -13.43 -20.82
C VAL A 75 34.45 -12.80 -19.53
N GLN A 76 35.28 -12.58 -18.50
CA GLN A 76 34.83 -12.07 -17.19
C GLN A 76 33.98 -10.78 -17.28
N GLU A 77 34.31 -9.85 -18.19
CA GLU A 77 33.53 -8.61 -18.43
C GLU A 77 32.16 -8.85 -19.07
N GLU A 78 32.04 -9.88 -19.90
CA GLU A 78 30.76 -10.28 -20.49
C GLU A 78 29.89 -11.03 -19.45
N LYS A 79 30.51 -11.71 -18.48
CA LYS A 79 29.79 -12.40 -17.40
C LYS A 79 28.96 -11.44 -16.55
N GLU A 80 29.47 -10.26 -16.21
CA GLU A 80 28.71 -9.26 -15.44
C GLU A 80 27.51 -8.73 -16.25
N LYS A 81 27.72 -8.44 -17.54
CA LYS A 81 26.63 -8.01 -18.46
C LYS A 81 25.54 -9.07 -18.59
N VAL A 82 25.93 -10.33 -18.71
CA VAL A 82 25.01 -11.48 -18.79
C VAL A 82 24.21 -11.61 -17.48
N THR A 83 24.87 -11.50 -16.33
CA THR A 83 24.22 -11.51 -15.01
C THR A 83 23.22 -10.36 -14.85
N GLN A 84 23.61 -9.14 -15.21
CA GLN A 84 22.72 -7.98 -15.16
C GLN A 84 21.51 -8.16 -16.10
N CYS A 85 21.74 -8.68 -17.30
CA CYS A 85 20.68 -8.99 -18.26
C CYS A 85 19.68 -10.02 -17.71
N TYR A 86 20.18 -11.08 -17.08
CA TYR A 86 19.35 -12.15 -16.51
C TYR A 86 18.41 -11.60 -15.43
N TYR A 87 18.96 -10.84 -14.49
CA TYR A 87 18.16 -10.21 -13.45
C TYR A 87 17.22 -9.13 -14.01
N THR A 88 17.62 -8.42 -15.07
CA THR A 88 16.72 -7.47 -15.75
C THR A 88 15.49 -8.18 -16.31
N ILE A 89 15.66 -9.34 -16.96
CA ILE A 89 14.55 -10.15 -17.44
C ILE A 89 13.64 -10.58 -16.28
N LEU A 90 14.21 -11.16 -15.22
CA LEU A 90 13.43 -11.60 -14.06
C LEU A 90 12.62 -10.46 -13.45
N VAL A 91 13.23 -9.28 -13.31
CA VAL A 91 12.61 -8.09 -12.72
C VAL A 91 11.53 -7.52 -13.63
N GLU A 92 11.74 -7.44 -14.93
CA GLU A 92 10.73 -6.94 -15.88
C GLU A 92 9.52 -7.87 -15.93
N ILE A 93 9.72 -9.19 -15.92
CA ILE A 93 8.62 -10.16 -15.81
C ILE A 93 7.92 -9.95 -14.47
N LEU A 94 8.67 -9.94 -13.36
CA LEU A 94 8.12 -9.75 -12.02
C LEU A 94 7.20 -8.52 -11.96
N LEU A 95 7.68 -7.37 -12.42
CA LEU A 95 6.96 -6.10 -12.35
C LEU A 95 5.82 -5.97 -13.36
N SER A 96 5.74 -6.86 -14.35
CA SER A 96 4.66 -6.88 -15.34
C SER A 96 3.53 -7.87 -15.01
N LEU A 97 3.78 -8.81 -14.08
CA LEU A 97 2.80 -9.81 -13.64
C LEU A 97 1.82 -9.27 -12.60
N GLU A 98 0.60 -9.83 -12.58
CA GLU A 98 -0.41 -9.54 -11.56
C GLU A 98 0.08 -9.90 -10.14
N LEU A 99 -0.39 -9.16 -9.13
CA LEU A 99 0.01 -9.35 -7.72
C LEU A 99 -0.19 -10.79 -7.20
N LYS A 100 -1.23 -11.48 -7.67
CA LYS A 100 -1.58 -12.85 -7.23
C LYS A 100 -0.97 -13.94 -8.11
N SER A 101 -0.13 -13.58 -9.07
CA SER A 101 0.51 -14.51 -10.00
C SER A 101 1.36 -15.55 -9.25
N PRO A 102 1.18 -16.86 -9.54
CA PRO A 102 2.06 -17.89 -9.01
C PRO A 102 3.46 -17.80 -9.62
N LEU A 103 3.60 -17.34 -10.87
CA LEU A 103 4.88 -17.08 -11.52
C LEU A 103 5.64 -15.95 -10.82
N ARG A 104 4.96 -14.84 -10.49
CA ARG A 104 5.51 -13.73 -9.69
C ARG A 104 6.06 -14.25 -8.36
N SER A 105 5.30 -15.11 -7.67
CA SER A 105 5.73 -15.72 -6.41
C SER A 105 6.96 -16.62 -6.57
N GLY A 106 7.05 -17.35 -7.68
CA GLY A 106 8.21 -18.17 -8.01
C GLY A 106 9.46 -17.32 -8.30
N ILE A 107 9.32 -16.23 -9.07
CA ILE A 107 10.40 -15.29 -9.34
C ILE A 107 10.90 -14.62 -8.05
N ILE A 108 10.00 -14.21 -7.15
CA ILE A 108 10.39 -13.68 -5.83
C ILE A 108 11.26 -14.68 -5.06
N ARG A 109 10.98 -15.98 -5.16
CA ARG A 109 11.81 -17.01 -4.50
C ARG A 109 13.18 -17.12 -5.16
N ILE A 110 13.26 -17.13 -6.49
CA ILE A 110 14.53 -17.13 -7.23
C ILE A 110 15.39 -15.93 -6.81
N LEU A 111 14.83 -14.72 -6.86
CA LEU A 111 15.54 -13.50 -6.48
C LEU A 111 15.96 -13.48 -5.00
N LYS A 112 15.17 -14.08 -4.10
CA LYS A 112 15.55 -14.23 -2.69
C LYS A 112 16.70 -15.21 -2.51
N ASP A 113 16.68 -16.35 -3.20
CA ASP A 113 17.74 -17.35 -3.14
C ASP A 113 19.08 -16.77 -3.64
N ASP A 114 19.03 -15.94 -4.69
CA ASP A 114 20.19 -15.30 -5.30
C ASP A 114 20.68 -14.05 -4.53
N SER A 115 19.84 -13.46 -3.68
CA SER A 115 20.14 -12.23 -2.94
C SER A 115 21.33 -12.35 -1.98
N ASN A 116 21.75 -13.56 -1.62
CA ASN A 116 22.95 -13.78 -0.80
C ASN A 116 24.26 -13.51 -1.56
N LYS A 117 24.22 -13.45 -2.90
CA LYS A 117 25.40 -13.28 -3.76
C LYS A 117 25.40 -11.95 -4.51
N GLU A 118 24.25 -11.54 -5.02
CA GLU A 118 24.13 -10.43 -5.98
C GLU A 118 23.14 -9.34 -5.50
N LEU A 119 23.08 -9.12 -4.18
CA LEU A 119 22.09 -8.25 -3.54
C LEU A 119 22.00 -6.86 -4.19
N ASP A 120 23.14 -6.20 -4.32
CA ASP A 120 23.21 -4.79 -4.76
C ASP A 120 22.83 -4.65 -6.23
N ILE A 121 23.24 -5.62 -7.07
CA ILE A 121 22.88 -5.66 -8.49
C ILE A 121 21.37 -5.81 -8.65
N ILE A 122 20.75 -6.76 -7.94
CA ILE A 122 19.30 -6.99 -8.03
C ILE A 122 18.54 -5.77 -7.51
N GLN A 123 18.98 -5.14 -6.42
CA GLN A 123 18.34 -3.93 -5.90
C GLN A 123 18.40 -2.77 -6.90
N HIS A 124 19.58 -2.55 -7.49
CA HIS A 124 19.78 -1.49 -8.47
C HIS A 124 18.93 -1.70 -9.73
N ILE A 125 18.82 -2.95 -10.21
CA ILE A 125 17.99 -3.29 -11.38
C ILE A 125 16.51 -3.02 -11.09
N ILE A 126 15.97 -3.48 -9.96
CA ILE A 126 14.57 -3.21 -9.58
C ILE A 126 14.31 -1.70 -9.52
N SER A 127 15.20 -0.95 -8.88
CA SER A 127 15.08 0.51 -8.80
C SER A 127 15.10 1.16 -10.18
N LYS A 128 16.05 0.78 -11.05
CA LYS A 128 16.18 1.29 -12.42
C LYS A 128 14.93 1.02 -13.26
N VAL A 129 14.39 -0.20 -13.20
CA VAL A 129 13.19 -0.59 -13.96
C VAL A 129 11.97 0.19 -13.46
N LEU A 130 11.80 0.35 -12.14
CA LEU A 130 10.73 1.18 -11.58
C LEU A 130 10.83 2.63 -12.05
N LYS A 131 12.02 3.26 -11.97
CA LYS A 131 12.24 4.63 -12.47
C LYS A 131 11.84 4.78 -13.94
N SER A 132 12.22 3.81 -14.78
CA SER A 132 11.84 3.81 -16.20
C SER A 132 10.32 3.75 -16.40
N LYS A 133 9.62 2.90 -15.63
CA LYS A 133 8.15 2.82 -15.66
C LYS A 133 7.47 4.10 -15.17
N TYR A 134 8.03 4.79 -14.18
CA TYR A 134 7.51 6.10 -13.73
C TYR A 134 7.62 7.13 -14.85
N CYS A 135 8.80 7.29 -15.47
CA CYS A 135 9.01 8.27 -16.53
C CYS A 135 8.12 8.05 -17.76
N THR A 136 7.89 6.78 -18.13
CA THR A 136 7.04 6.43 -19.28
C THR A 136 5.54 6.59 -19.00
N SER A 137 5.15 6.66 -17.73
CA SER A 137 3.74 6.83 -17.33
C SER A 137 3.27 8.29 -17.29
N ASN A 138 4.17 9.26 -17.40
CA ASN A 138 3.81 10.69 -17.39
C ASN A 138 2.83 10.99 -18.54
N ASN A 139 1.69 11.63 -18.21
CA ASN A 139 0.58 11.92 -19.13
C ASN A 139 -0.06 10.68 -19.81
N SER A 140 0.11 9.49 -19.24
CA SER A 140 -0.52 8.27 -19.73
C SER A 140 -1.96 8.13 -19.23
N SER A 141 -2.71 7.18 -19.80
CA SER A 141 -4.05 6.86 -19.32
C SER A 141 -4.02 6.27 -17.90
N ILE A 142 -5.14 6.39 -17.17
CA ILE A 142 -5.30 5.82 -15.82
C ILE A 142 -4.96 4.33 -15.78
N SER A 143 -5.27 3.59 -16.85
CA SER A 143 -4.94 2.16 -16.96
C SER A 143 -3.44 1.87 -16.90
N VAL A 144 -2.62 2.71 -17.56
CA VAL A 144 -1.16 2.58 -17.53
C VAL A 144 -0.64 2.91 -16.14
N VAL A 145 -1.13 4.00 -15.53
CA VAL A 145 -0.76 4.40 -14.17
C VAL A 145 -1.11 3.30 -13.17
N LEU A 146 -2.30 2.72 -13.27
CA LEU A 146 -2.75 1.62 -12.42
C LEU A 146 -1.84 0.39 -12.53
N LYS A 147 -1.38 0.03 -13.74
CA LYS A 147 -0.41 -1.06 -13.94
C LYS A 147 0.91 -0.78 -13.21
N VAL A 148 1.45 0.43 -13.34
CA VAL A 148 2.69 0.83 -12.66
C VAL A 148 2.50 0.87 -11.13
N ALA A 149 1.37 1.41 -10.66
CA ALA A 149 1.03 1.44 -9.24
C ALA A 149 0.88 0.02 -8.65
N ASN A 150 0.29 -0.92 -9.39
CA ASN A 150 0.22 -2.33 -8.98
C ASN A 150 1.61 -2.97 -8.91
N ALA A 151 2.48 -2.72 -9.90
CA ALA A 151 3.85 -3.20 -9.88
C ALA A 151 4.59 -2.73 -8.63
N LEU A 152 4.45 -1.43 -8.29
CA LEU A 152 4.99 -0.82 -7.08
C LEU A 152 4.40 -1.43 -5.81
N CYS A 153 3.09 -1.58 -5.69
CA CYS A 153 2.47 -2.26 -4.54
C CYS A 153 3.03 -3.68 -4.36
N GLY A 154 3.28 -4.38 -5.46
CA GLY A 154 3.86 -5.71 -5.42
C GLY A 154 5.29 -5.75 -4.88
N CYS A 155 6.03 -4.64 -4.89
CA CYS A 155 7.34 -4.54 -4.23
C CYS A 155 7.21 -4.53 -2.70
N PHE A 156 6.08 -4.08 -2.16
CA PHE A 156 5.81 -4.08 -0.71
C PHE A 156 5.20 -5.39 -0.20
N ASP A 157 4.61 -6.21 -1.07
CA ASP A 157 3.93 -7.46 -0.70
C ASP A 157 4.91 -8.62 -0.44
N ASN A 158 5.30 -8.82 0.84
CA ASN A 158 6.14 -9.93 1.31
C ASN A 158 7.49 -10.07 0.57
N PHE A 159 8.00 -8.97 0.01
CA PHE A 159 9.20 -8.91 -0.81
C PHE A 159 10.18 -7.86 -0.28
N LEU A 160 10.88 -8.19 0.81
CA LEU A 160 11.83 -7.27 1.47
C LEU A 160 12.88 -6.69 0.51
N LEU A 161 13.34 -7.47 -0.47
CA LEU A 161 14.27 -7.00 -1.49
C LEU A 161 13.65 -5.86 -2.32
N GLY A 162 12.40 -6.02 -2.76
CA GLY A 162 11.66 -4.96 -3.45
C GLY A 162 11.47 -3.71 -2.60
N VAL A 163 11.17 -3.86 -1.31
CA VAL A 163 11.08 -2.73 -0.37
C VAL A 163 12.40 -1.93 -0.34
N LYS A 164 13.54 -2.61 -0.22
CA LYS A 164 14.85 -1.97 -0.22
C LYS A 164 15.14 -1.27 -1.55
N SER A 165 14.81 -1.91 -2.67
CA SER A 165 14.98 -1.33 -4.01
C SER A 165 14.15 -0.07 -4.23
N VAL A 166 12.91 -0.03 -3.72
CA VAL A 166 12.07 1.17 -3.77
C VAL A 166 12.71 2.33 -2.97
N GLY A 167 13.37 2.02 -1.85
CA GLY A 167 14.16 3.01 -1.11
C GLY A 167 15.28 3.66 -1.93
N LEU A 168 15.87 2.96 -2.90
CA LEU A 168 16.88 3.53 -3.81
C LEU A 168 16.30 4.50 -4.86
N CYS A 169 14.98 4.49 -5.06
CA CYS A 169 14.24 5.40 -5.93
C CYS A 169 13.12 6.13 -5.17
N GLU A 170 13.35 6.46 -3.90
CA GLU A 170 12.33 7.00 -3.02
C GLU A 170 11.74 8.32 -3.55
N ASN A 171 12.60 9.26 -3.94
CA ASN A 171 12.16 10.55 -4.47
C ASN A 171 11.31 10.40 -5.74
N GLU A 172 11.76 9.61 -6.71
CA GLU A 172 11.01 9.39 -7.95
C GLU A 172 9.68 8.67 -7.69
N THR A 173 9.66 7.75 -6.71
CA THR A 173 8.43 7.06 -6.29
C THR A 173 7.45 8.03 -5.64
N TYR A 174 7.91 8.94 -4.77
CA TYR A 174 7.06 9.96 -4.17
C TYR A 174 6.49 10.91 -5.21
N THR A 175 7.30 11.39 -6.15
CA THR A 175 6.84 12.25 -7.25
C THR A 175 5.78 11.54 -8.07
N PHE A 176 6.05 10.30 -8.51
CA PHE A 176 5.07 9.49 -9.25
C PHE A 176 3.74 9.35 -8.50
N ILE A 177 3.75 9.01 -7.21
CA ILE A 177 2.53 8.86 -6.42
C ILE A 177 1.79 10.19 -6.30
N THR A 178 2.51 11.26 -5.97
CA THR A 178 1.93 12.58 -5.69
C THR A 178 1.27 13.17 -6.93
N ASP A 179 1.98 13.17 -8.06
CA ASP A 179 1.48 13.70 -9.33
C ASP A 179 0.23 12.94 -9.79
N ASN A 180 0.26 11.61 -9.72
CA ASN A 180 -0.87 10.80 -10.16
C ASN A 180 -2.06 10.85 -9.19
N LEU A 181 -1.85 11.00 -7.88
CA LEU A 181 -2.94 11.26 -6.94
C LEU A 181 -3.56 12.64 -7.15
N ALA A 182 -2.75 13.65 -7.46
CA ALA A 182 -3.25 14.98 -7.82
C ALA A 182 -4.13 14.94 -9.08
N ILE A 183 -3.66 14.25 -10.12
CA ILE A 183 -4.45 14.02 -11.35
C ILE A 183 -5.75 13.28 -11.03
N CYS A 184 -5.69 12.19 -10.26
CA CYS A 184 -6.88 11.42 -9.90
C CYS A 184 -7.90 12.28 -9.14
N ARG A 185 -7.45 13.05 -8.15
CA ARG A 185 -8.27 14.01 -7.40
C ARG A 185 -8.92 15.03 -8.32
N ASP A 186 -8.17 15.61 -9.25
CA ASP A 186 -8.67 16.67 -10.13
C ASP A 186 -9.75 16.12 -11.08
N ILE A 187 -9.56 14.91 -11.63
CA ILE A 187 -10.58 14.22 -12.41
C ILE A 187 -11.84 13.95 -11.57
N LEU A 188 -11.68 13.40 -10.36
CA LEU A 188 -12.80 13.13 -9.44
C LEU A 188 -13.59 14.40 -9.10
N ARG A 189 -12.92 15.55 -8.94
CA ARG A 189 -13.57 16.85 -8.69
C ARG A 189 -14.39 17.36 -9.86
N THR A 190 -13.98 17.06 -11.09
CA THR A 190 -14.73 17.51 -12.29
C THR A 190 -16.00 16.70 -12.56
N GLY A 191 -16.09 15.46 -12.08
CA GLY A 191 -17.31 14.63 -12.13
C GLY A 191 -17.78 14.19 -13.53
N VAL A 192 -16.93 14.26 -14.55
CA VAL A 192 -17.36 14.17 -15.97
C VAL A 192 -17.47 12.74 -16.53
N ASN A 193 -17.04 11.66 -15.86
CA ASN A 193 -16.96 10.33 -16.53
C ASN A 193 -17.31 9.08 -15.67
N LEU A 194 -18.59 8.68 -15.70
CA LEU A 194 -19.14 7.51 -14.97
C LEU A 194 -18.51 6.14 -15.34
N ALA A 195 -17.94 5.98 -16.54
CA ALA A 195 -17.28 4.73 -16.96
C ALA A 195 -15.82 4.63 -16.46
N GLN A 196 -15.18 5.76 -16.17
CA GLN A 196 -13.81 5.83 -15.66
C GLN A 196 -13.77 5.73 -14.13
N ASP A 197 -14.90 5.91 -13.43
CA ASP A 197 -14.97 5.92 -11.97
C ASP A 197 -14.42 4.65 -11.33
N THR A 198 -14.70 3.45 -11.87
CA THR A 198 -14.22 2.20 -11.24
C THR A 198 -12.71 2.06 -11.37
N GLU A 199 -12.15 2.31 -12.56
CA GLU A 199 -10.70 2.22 -12.79
C GLU A 199 -9.94 3.36 -12.09
N LEU A 200 -10.50 4.57 -12.09
CA LEU A 200 -9.97 5.74 -11.39
C LEU A 200 -9.98 5.53 -9.86
N CYS A 201 -11.06 4.99 -9.31
CA CYS A 201 -11.14 4.64 -7.90
C CYS A 201 -10.14 3.54 -7.53
N GLN A 202 -9.97 2.53 -8.39
CA GLN A 202 -8.95 1.49 -8.22
C GLN A 202 -7.54 2.06 -8.27
N CYS A 203 -7.26 2.94 -9.24
CA CYS A 203 -5.97 3.63 -9.36
C CYS A 203 -5.68 4.46 -8.11
N THR A 204 -6.63 5.29 -7.70
CA THR A 204 -6.54 6.09 -6.46
C THR A 204 -6.29 5.20 -5.25
N HIS A 205 -7.04 4.10 -5.11
CA HIS A 205 -6.87 3.14 -4.03
C HIS A 205 -5.46 2.53 -4.00
N THR A 206 -4.95 2.09 -5.14
CA THR A 206 -3.63 1.48 -5.26
C THR A 206 -2.53 2.50 -4.96
N LEU A 207 -2.64 3.72 -5.47
CA LEU A 207 -1.69 4.81 -5.19
C LEU A 207 -1.68 5.21 -3.71
N VAL A 208 -2.86 5.33 -3.06
CA VAL A 208 -2.94 5.59 -1.61
C VAL A 208 -2.30 4.47 -0.82
N ARG A 209 -2.52 3.21 -1.20
CA ARG A 209 -1.85 2.07 -0.54
C ARG A 209 -0.34 2.11 -0.72
N ALA A 210 0.16 2.40 -1.92
CA ALA A 210 1.58 2.58 -2.17
C ALA A 210 2.16 3.71 -1.30
N ALA A 211 1.46 4.84 -1.18
CA ALA A 211 1.85 5.96 -0.33
C ALA A 211 1.95 5.56 1.16
N ILE A 212 0.96 4.84 1.69
CA ILE A 212 0.98 4.33 3.07
C ILE A 212 2.19 3.42 3.29
N HIS A 213 2.50 2.55 2.34
CA HIS A 213 3.68 1.69 2.42
C HIS A 213 4.96 2.52 2.45
N MET A 214 5.11 3.51 1.56
CA MET A 214 6.27 4.42 1.55
C MET A 214 6.49 5.10 2.92
N CYS A 215 5.43 5.65 3.52
CA CYS A 215 5.52 6.29 4.84
C CYS A 215 5.89 5.32 5.98
N ASN A 216 5.67 4.02 5.80
CA ASN A 216 6.01 3.00 6.80
C ASN A 216 7.40 2.39 6.58
N VAL A 217 7.91 2.38 5.35
CA VAL A 217 9.27 1.88 5.05
C VAL A 217 10.34 2.71 5.76
N GLY A 218 10.19 4.04 5.78
CA GLY A 218 11.12 4.95 6.46
C GLY A 218 11.19 4.78 7.99
N LYS A 219 10.16 4.21 8.63
CA LYS A 219 10.12 3.99 10.09
C LYS A 219 10.94 2.78 10.54
N SER A 220 10.99 1.73 9.73
CA SER A 220 11.79 0.52 10.01
C SER A 220 13.29 0.79 10.07
N THR A 221 13.77 1.83 9.40
CA THR A 221 15.19 2.22 9.34
C THR A 221 15.55 3.24 10.43
N SER A 222 14.63 4.15 10.78
CA SER A 222 14.86 5.21 11.77
C SER A 222 14.59 4.80 13.22
N ASP A 223 13.83 3.73 13.46
CA ASP A 223 13.62 3.17 14.82
C ASP A 223 14.91 2.61 15.46
N SER A 224 16.02 2.58 14.71
CA SER A 224 17.34 2.18 15.23
C SER A 224 18.29 3.36 15.49
N GLN A 225 18.06 4.56 14.95
CA GLN A 225 18.97 5.70 15.12
C GLN A 225 18.24 7.06 15.04
N SER A 226 18.37 7.80 16.14
CA SER A 226 18.10 9.23 16.35
C SER A 226 16.68 9.64 16.78
N GLN A 227 16.49 9.61 18.11
CA GLN A 227 16.03 10.82 18.78
C GLN A 227 17.19 11.84 18.75
N ALA A 228 16.87 13.07 18.33
CA ALA A 228 17.67 14.31 18.39
C ALA A 228 18.21 14.87 17.05
N SER A 229 17.87 16.16 16.87
CA SER A 229 18.59 17.24 16.18
C SER A 229 18.64 17.29 14.64
N ASN A 230 17.79 18.15 14.06
CA ASN A 230 18.13 19.39 13.32
C ASN A 230 17.15 19.66 12.15
N ASP A 231 16.52 20.84 12.20
CA ASP A 231 15.61 21.42 11.21
C ASP A 231 16.31 21.68 9.86
N THR A 232 16.45 20.63 9.08
CA THR A 232 16.67 20.75 7.63
C THR A 232 15.52 20.03 6.97
N VAL A 233 14.55 20.79 6.47
CA VAL A 233 13.41 20.24 5.71
C VAL A 233 13.97 19.48 4.52
N THR A 234 13.93 18.15 4.60
CA THR A 234 14.39 17.29 3.51
C THR A 234 13.37 17.32 2.37
N THR A 235 13.78 16.92 1.16
CA THR A 235 12.85 16.74 0.04
C THR A 235 11.71 15.77 0.38
N SER A 236 12.01 14.76 1.21
CA SER A 236 11.03 13.84 1.80
C SER A 236 9.94 14.59 2.59
N ASP A 237 10.30 15.57 3.41
CA ASP A 237 9.35 16.29 4.27
C ASP A 237 8.38 17.17 3.45
N ARG A 238 8.85 17.75 2.34
CA ARG A 238 8.01 18.50 1.40
C ARG A 238 7.03 17.58 0.66
N SER A 239 7.51 16.44 0.16
CA SER A 239 6.66 15.45 -0.51
C SER A 239 5.61 14.85 0.44
N GLN A 240 5.97 14.58 1.69
CA GLN A 240 5.02 14.11 2.71
C GLN A 240 3.95 15.15 3.04
N SER A 241 4.31 16.44 3.09
CA SER A 241 3.35 17.52 3.32
C SER A 241 2.34 17.66 2.16
N GLN A 242 2.81 17.57 0.91
CA GLN A 242 1.93 17.55 -0.27
C GLN A 242 1.00 16.34 -0.28
N LEU A 243 1.52 15.15 0.05
CA LEU A 243 0.70 13.94 0.19
C LEU A 243 -0.31 14.06 1.33
N HIS A 244 0.03 14.74 2.42
CA HIS A 244 -0.89 14.99 3.53
C HIS A 244 -2.10 15.82 3.07
N GLU A 245 -1.86 16.93 2.39
CA GLU A 245 -2.92 17.79 1.85
C GLU A 245 -3.78 17.05 0.81
N LEU A 246 -3.16 16.27 -0.07
CA LEU A 246 -3.87 15.41 -1.02
C LEU A 246 -4.75 14.39 -0.32
N ALA A 247 -4.23 13.73 0.72
CA ALA A 247 -4.96 12.73 1.48
C ALA A 247 -6.20 13.34 2.16
N LEU A 248 -6.08 14.52 2.78
CA LEU A 248 -7.21 15.25 3.36
C LEU A 248 -8.29 15.51 2.30
N GLN A 249 -7.92 16.05 1.14
CA GLN A 249 -8.85 16.33 0.06
C GLN A 249 -9.55 15.08 -0.51
N LEU A 250 -8.84 13.95 -0.52
CA LEU A 250 -9.39 12.66 -0.98
C LEU A 250 -10.27 11.99 0.09
N VAL A 251 -10.00 12.18 1.39
CA VAL A 251 -10.89 11.71 2.46
C VAL A 251 -12.28 12.33 2.34
N ASP A 252 -12.38 13.58 1.91
CA ASP A 252 -13.66 14.31 1.76
C ASP A 252 -14.36 14.01 0.43
N CYS A 253 -13.76 13.21 -0.47
CA CYS A 253 -14.34 12.90 -1.77
C CYS A 253 -15.41 11.80 -1.66
N ASN A 254 -16.68 12.19 -1.75
CA ASN A 254 -17.83 11.28 -1.66
C ASN A 254 -17.97 10.30 -2.85
N LEU A 255 -17.30 10.56 -3.98
CA LEU A 255 -17.25 9.66 -5.13
C LEU A 255 -16.35 8.44 -4.88
N LEU A 256 -15.42 8.55 -3.94
CA LEU A 256 -14.55 7.45 -3.59
C LEU A 256 -15.28 6.40 -2.73
N PRO A 257 -15.07 5.09 -3.00
CA PRO A 257 -15.53 4.03 -2.14
C PRO A 257 -15.02 4.23 -0.70
N LEU A 258 -15.84 3.81 0.27
CA LEU A 258 -15.51 3.93 1.69
C LEU A 258 -14.16 3.29 2.05
N ASP A 259 -13.79 2.19 1.41
CA ASP A 259 -12.49 1.52 1.60
C ASP A 259 -11.32 2.42 1.22
N THR A 260 -11.45 3.16 0.11
CA THR A 260 -10.43 4.11 -0.34
C THR A 260 -10.38 5.32 0.59
N ARG A 261 -11.52 5.89 0.98
CA ARG A 261 -11.58 7.00 1.95
C ARG A 261 -10.95 6.61 3.31
N THR A 262 -11.19 5.38 3.77
CA THR A 262 -10.57 4.85 5.00
C THR A 262 -9.04 4.77 4.87
N ASN A 263 -8.53 4.31 3.71
CA ASN A 263 -7.09 4.32 3.44
C ASN A 263 -6.54 5.74 3.35
N CYS A 264 -7.27 6.70 2.78
CA CYS A 264 -6.87 8.10 2.80
C CYS A 264 -6.75 8.62 4.24
N GLY A 265 -7.67 8.23 5.14
CA GLY A 265 -7.59 8.57 6.57
C GLY A 265 -6.35 7.99 7.26
N LEU A 266 -5.96 6.75 6.92
CA LEU A 266 -4.67 6.17 7.35
C LEU A 266 -3.48 6.97 6.79
N LEU A 267 -3.54 7.40 5.53
CA LEU A 267 -2.48 8.18 4.90
C LEU A 267 -2.30 9.56 5.54
N VAL A 268 -3.41 10.26 5.88
CA VAL A 268 -3.39 11.53 6.62
C VAL A 268 -2.56 11.39 7.91
N VAL A 269 -2.78 10.31 8.66
CA VAL A 269 -2.05 10.05 9.91
C VAL A 269 -0.61 9.58 9.64
N ALA A 270 -0.38 8.83 8.56
CA ALA A 270 0.95 8.35 8.21
C ALA A 270 1.90 9.50 7.83
N THR A 271 1.44 10.46 7.04
CA THR A 271 2.20 11.66 6.62
C THR A 271 2.22 12.74 7.69
N GLY A 272 1.14 12.86 8.47
CA GLY A 272 0.97 13.86 9.53
C GLY A 272 1.20 13.33 10.94
N ARG A 273 1.98 12.25 11.13
CA ARG A 273 2.08 11.57 12.45
C ARG A 273 2.54 12.53 13.54
N HIS A 274 3.47 13.45 13.27
CA HIS A 274 3.97 14.41 14.25
C HIS A 274 2.92 15.47 14.64
N ARG A 275 1.89 15.69 13.81
CA ARG A 275 0.77 16.62 14.03
C ARG A 275 -0.55 15.90 14.29
N TRP A 276 -0.51 14.65 14.74
CA TRP A 276 -1.72 13.83 14.89
C TRP A 276 -2.76 14.44 15.86
N LEU A 277 -2.33 15.19 16.88
CA LEU A 277 -3.23 15.93 17.78
C LEU A 277 -3.93 17.09 17.06
N GLU A 278 -3.23 17.80 16.17
CA GLU A 278 -3.84 18.85 15.34
C GLU A 278 -4.86 18.24 14.39
N ASN A 279 -4.54 17.11 13.77
CA ASN A 279 -5.48 16.36 12.92
C ASN A 279 -6.72 15.96 13.71
N LEU A 280 -6.55 15.42 14.92
CA LEU A 280 -7.67 15.08 15.80
C LEU A 280 -8.54 16.32 16.09
N LYS A 281 -7.93 17.46 16.44
CA LYS A 281 -8.65 18.71 16.69
C LYS A 281 -9.45 19.18 15.47
N VAL A 282 -8.85 19.15 14.28
CA VAL A 282 -9.52 19.52 13.03
C VAL A 282 -10.72 18.61 12.77
N GLN A 283 -10.56 17.30 12.94
CA GLN A 283 -11.64 16.34 12.71
C GLN A 283 -12.77 16.46 13.72
N LEU A 284 -12.48 16.71 15.00
CA LEU A 284 -13.52 16.96 16.01
C LEU A 284 -14.38 18.19 15.71
N SER A 285 -13.87 19.13 14.89
CA SER A 285 -14.60 20.31 14.42
C SER A 285 -15.20 20.16 13.03
N SER A 286 -15.01 19.01 12.37
CA SER A 286 -15.52 18.78 11.01
C SER A 286 -17.04 18.55 11.02
N GLU A 287 -17.69 18.83 9.89
CA GLU A 287 -19.11 18.52 9.67
C GLU A 287 -19.31 17.25 8.84
N ASP A 288 -18.28 16.72 8.17
CA ASP A 288 -18.35 15.44 7.44
C ASP A 288 -18.07 14.27 8.39
N ASP A 289 -19.14 13.65 8.87
CA ASP A 289 -19.10 12.48 9.74
C ASP A 289 -18.32 11.29 9.14
N ILE A 290 -18.37 11.07 7.81
CA ILE A 290 -17.65 9.95 7.17
C ILE A 290 -16.15 10.24 7.09
N ALA A 291 -15.78 11.47 6.74
CA ALA A 291 -14.39 11.91 6.74
C ALA A 291 -13.77 11.76 8.13
N GLN A 292 -14.48 12.21 9.17
CA GLN A 292 -14.10 12.05 10.57
C GLN A 292 -13.83 10.59 10.93
N LEU A 293 -14.80 9.71 10.65
CA LEU A 293 -14.67 8.28 10.92
C LEU A 293 -13.47 7.66 10.17
N CYS A 294 -13.21 8.07 8.93
CA CYS A 294 -12.05 7.60 8.17
C CYS A 294 -10.72 8.01 8.83
N VAL A 295 -10.59 9.26 9.29
CA VAL A 295 -9.38 9.74 9.98
C VAL A 295 -9.25 9.12 11.37
N PHE A 296 -10.35 8.92 12.12
CA PHE A 296 -10.34 8.20 13.39
C PHE A 296 -9.89 6.74 13.20
N SER A 297 -10.33 6.06 12.14
CA SER A 297 -9.79 4.75 11.77
C SER A 297 -8.28 4.83 11.52
N GLY A 298 -7.81 5.91 10.90
CA GLY A 298 -6.39 6.20 10.68
C GLY A 298 -5.59 6.31 11.98
N LEU A 299 -6.10 7.11 12.94
CA LEU A 299 -5.48 7.36 14.24
C LEU A 299 -5.41 6.07 15.06
N LEU A 300 -6.53 5.36 15.17
CA LEU A 300 -6.62 4.08 15.89
C LEU A 300 -5.80 2.98 15.23
N GLY A 301 -5.65 3.01 13.90
CA GLY A 301 -4.82 2.05 13.16
C GLY A 301 -3.32 2.31 13.27
N SER A 302 -2.91 3.52 13.62
CA SER A 302 -1.50 3.96 13.54
C SER A 302 -0.86 4.28 14.90
N LEU A 303 -1.65 4.61 15.92
CA LEU A 303 -1.18 5.03 17.23
C LEU A 303 -1.45 3.95 18.29
N SER A 304 -0.52 3.82 19.24
CA SER A 304 -0.68 2.94 20.39
C SER A 304 -1.65 3.51 21.42
N VAL A 305 -2.16 2.66 22.32
CA VAL A 305 -2.98 3.14 23.46
C VAL A 305 -2.25 4.20 24.27
N LYS A 306 -0.93 4.05 24.47
CA LYS A 306 -0.12 5.02 25.22
C LYS A 306 -0.11 6.40 24.55
N GLU A 307 0.06 6.44 23.24
CA GLU A 307 0.02 7.69 22.47
C GLU A 307 -1.37 8.33 22.52
N LEU A 308 -2.44 7.53 22.50
CA LEU A 308 -3.82 8.01 22.53
C LEU A 308 -4.36 8.34 23.94
N SER A 309 -3.66 7.90 24.99
CA SER A 309 -4.04 8.15 26.40
C SER A 309 -3.55 9.51 26.92
N VAL A 310 -3.02 10.37 26.05
CA VAL A 310 -2.62 11.73 26.43
C VAL A 310 -3.85 12.62 26.62
N PRO A 311 -3.85 13.52 27.62
CA PRO A 311 -4.88 14.55 27.74
C PRO A 311 -4.95 15.41 26.48
N ALA A 312 -6.16 15.69 26.01
CA ALA A 312 -6.43 16.47 24.83
C ALA A 312 -7.25 17.71 25.21
N ASP A 313 -6.56 18.79 25.58
CA ASP A 313 -7.18 20.04 26.03
C ASP A 313 -7.66 20.89 24.83
N PHE A 314 -8.56 20.34 24.01
CA PHE A 314 -9.15 21.04 22.87
C PHE A 314 -10.37 21.89 23.24
N CYS A 315 -11.00 21.58 24.38
CA CYS A 315 -12.12 22.32 24.93
C CYS A 315 -11.80 22.74 26.37
N SER A 316 -12.14 23.98 26.72
CA SER A 316 -11.90 24.62 28.02
C SER A 316 -12.77 24.08 29.17
N THR A 317 -13.39 22.92 29.01
CA THR A 317 -14.24 22.30 30.03
C THR A 317 -13.38 21.48 31.00
N SER A 318 -13.73 21.56 32.29
CA SER A 318 -12.93 21.13 33.45
C SER A 318 -12.65 19.62 33.59
N SER A 319 -12.99 18.79 32.59
CA SER A 319 -12.63 17.37 32.55
C SER A 319 -11.59 17.13 31.46
N GLN A 320 -10.34 16.90 31.84
CA GLN A 320 -9.27 16.51 30.90
C GLN A 320 -9.57 15.12 30.34
N LYS A 321 -10.29 15.07 29.21
CA LYS A 321 -10.49 13.84 28.45
C LYS A 321 -9.22 13.51 27.68
N THR A 322 -8.91 12.23 27.58
CA THR A 322 -7.85 11.73 26.71
C THR A 322 -8.28 11.80 25.26
N ALA A 323 -7.30 11.84 24.34
CA ALA A 323 -7.58 11.77 22.91
C ALA A 323 -8.41 10.53 22.54
N LEU A 324 -8.15 9.38 23.18
CA LEU A 324 -8.90 8.14 22.98
C LEU A 324 -10.38 8.28 23.38
N GLU A 325 -10.67 8.94 24.50
CA GLU A 325 -12.03 9.20 24.96
C GLU A 325 -12.78 10.16 24.04
N LEU A 326 -12.11 11.22 23.56
CA LEU A 326 -12.69 12.15 22.58
C LEU A 326 -13.06 11.47 21.27
N ILE A 327 -12.17 10.61 20.75
CA ILE A 327 -12.44 9.81 19.55
C ILE A 327 -13.66 8.92 19.78
N PHE A 328 -13.69 8.20 20.90
CA PHE A 328 -14.80 7.30 21.22
C PHE A 328 -16.14 8.02 21.36
N ASP A 329 -16.15 9.13 22.10
CA ASP A 329 -17.36 9.94 22.28
C ASP A 329 -17.89 10.43 20.93
N SER A 330 -17.01 10.96 20.08
CA SER A 330 -17.38 11.42 18.74
C SER A 330 -17.93 10.30 17.86
N ILE A 331 -17.30 9.11 17.84
CA ILE A 331 -17.81 7.95 17.08
C ILE A 331 -19.25 7.60 17.50
N MET A 332 -19.49 7.55 18.82
CA MET A 332 -20.80 7.21 19.36
C MET A 332 -21.82 8.33 19.11
N ASP A 333 -21.42 9.59 19.15
CA ASP A 333 -22.30 10.72 18.84
C ASP A 333 -22.69 10.73 17.36
N ILE A 334 -21.74 10.48 16.45
CA ILE A 334 -22.00 10.31 15.01
C ILE A 334 -23.01 9.18 14.77
N HIS A 335 -22.83 8.05 15.46
CA HIS A 335 -23.76 6.93 15.39
C HIS A 335 -25.17 7.32 15.85
N ASN A 336 -25.29 7.98 17.01
CA ASN A 336 -26.57 8.39 17.59
C ASN A 336 -27.31 9.41 16.72
N ARG A 337 -26.60 10.29 16.00
CA ARG A 337 -27.20 11.24 15.06
C ARG A 337 -27.66 10.58 13.76
N ASN A 338 -27.01 9.48 13.34
CA ASN A 338 -27.26 8.81 12.06
C ASN A 338 -27.51 7.30 12.18
N PRO A 339 -28.40 6.82 13.07
CA PRO A 339 -28.50 5.41 13.44
C PRO A 339 -29.03 4.51 12.31
N LEU A 340 -29.66 5.09 11.29
CA LEU A 340 -30.27 4.35 10.17
C LEU A 340 -29.50 4.50 8.86
N GLN A 341 -28.41 5.29 8.82
CA GLN A 341 -27.64 5.48 7.60
C GLN A 341 -26.66 4.31 7.42
N PRO A 342 -26.80 3.46 6.37
CA PRO A 342 -26.01 2.23 6.24
C PRO A 342 -24.51 2.51 6.12
N THR A 343 -24.13 3.55 5.37
CA THR A 343 -22.71 3.94 5.19
C THR A 343 -22.08 4.40 6.50
N VAL A 344 -22.78 5.19 7.31
CA VAL A 344 -22.30 5.62 8.63
C VAL A 344 -22.20 4.42 9.57
N THR A 345 -23.22 3.57 9.61
CA THR A 345 -23.24 2.36 10.44
C THR A 345 -22.05 1.44 10.12
N LEU A 346 -21.77 1.21 8.83
CA LEU A 346 -20.63 0.42 8.38
C LEU A 346 -19.29 1.08 8.77
N SER A 347 -19.17 2.40 8.61
CA SER A 347 -17.98 3.17 9.01
C SER A 347 -17.74 3.07 10.51
N VAL A 348 -18.76 3.31 11.33
CA VAL A 348 -18.71 3.18 12.79
C VAL A 348 -18.25 1.78 13.17
N ALA A 349 -18.85 0.73 12.60
CA ALA A 349 -18.45 -0.65 12.87
C ALA A 349 -16.96 -0.90 12.56
N ARG A 350 -16.45 -0.37 11.44
CA ARG A 350 -15.02 -0.50 11.06
C ARG A 350 -14.10 0.23 12.04
N VAL A 351 -14.47 1.45 12.45
CA VAL A 351 -13.69 2.23 13.43
C VAL A 351 -13.69 1.54 14.79
N LEU A 352 -14.83 1.00 15.22
CA LEU A 352 -14.92 0.22 16.47
C LEU A 352 -14.08 -1.06 16.42
N VAL A 353 -13.94 -1.70 15.26
CA VAL A 353 -12.98 -2.81 15.09
C VAL A 353 -11.55 -2.31 15.28
N SER A 354 -11.17 -1.15 14.72
CA SER A 354 -9.84 -0.56 14.96
C SER A 354 -9.63 -0.23 16.44
N LEU A 355 -10.64 0.34 17.11
CA LEU A 355 -10.63 0.61 18.55
C LEU A 355 -10.44 -0.67 19.36
N SER A 356 -11.12 -1.77 19.01
CA SER A 356 -10.97 -3.03 19.72
C SER A 356 -9.54 -3.56 19.69
N ARG A 357 -8.82 -3.38 18.56
CA ARG A 357 -7.41 -3.79 18.44
C ARG A 357 -6.50 -2.95 19.32
N VAL A 358 -6.77 -1.65 19.41
CA VAL A 358 -6.07 -0.74 20.31
C VAL A 358 -6.27 -1.20 21.76
N LEU A 359 -7.52 -1.43 22.17
CA LEU A 359 -7.87 -1.87 23.53
C LEU A 359 -7.39 -3.29 23.89
N LEU A 360 -7.16 -4.17 22.91
CA LEU A 360 -6.53 -5.48 23.16
C LEU A 360 -5.10 -5.34 23.70
N SER A 361 -4.40 -4.25 23.38
CA SER A 361 -3.04 -4.02 23.86
C SER A 361 -2.97 -3.45 25.27
N ASP A 362 -4.03 -2.75 25.72
CA ASP A 362 -4.19 -2.21 27.07
C ASP A 362 -5.68 -1.97 27.34
N SER A 363 -6.24 -2.74 28.28
CA SER A 363 -7.67 -2.72 28.59
C SER A 363 -8.07 -1.68 29.62
N ARG A 364 -7.13 -0.91 30.19
CA ARG A 364 -7.44 0.11 31.20
C ARG A 364 -8.50 1.11 30.72
N PRO A 365 -8.49 1.63 29.48
CA PRO A 365 -9.52 2.56 28.99
C PRO A 365 -10.91 1.91 28.81
N LEU A 366 -11.00 0.57 28.82
CA LEU A 366 -12.26 -0.14 28.55
C LEU A 366 -13.34 0.15 29.60
N HIS A 367 -12.98 0.44 30.85
CA HIS A 367 -13.94 0.68 31.93
C HIS A 367 -14.95 1.79 31.59
N TYR A 368 -14.50 2.85 30.92
CA TYR A 368 -15.33 3.98 30.47
C TYR A 368 -16.18 3.61 29.25
N MET A 369 -15.59 2.86 28.30
CA MET A 369 -16.19 2.61 26.99
C MET A 369 -17.18 1.43 26.99
N LEU A 370 -16.98 0.46 27.87
CA LEU A 370 -17.68 -0.82 27.86
C LEU A 370 -19.22 -0.69 27.89
N PRO A 371 -19.84 0.17 28.73
CA PRO A 371 -21.31 0.27 28.76
C PRO A 371 -21.89 0.70 27.41
N ARG A 372 -21.26 1.69 26.76
CA ARG A 372 -21.70 2.22 25.45
C ARG A 372 -21.41 1.26 24.30
N LEU A 373 -20.28 0.53 24.37
CA LEU A 373 -19.96 -0.54 23.41
C LEU A 373 -20.97 -1.70 23.51
N LEU A 374 -21.34 -2.11 24.72
CA LEU A 374 -22.34 -3.16 24.93
C LEU A 374 -23.70 -2.74 24.37
N LEU A 375 -24.12 -1.49 24.60
CA LEU A 375 -25.37 -0.96 24.04
C LEU A 375 -25.35 -1.02 22.50
N TYR A 376 -24.30 -0.49 21.87
CA TYR A 376 -24.14 -0.54 20.40
C TYR A 376 -24.21 -1.97 19.84
N THR A 377 -23.49 -2.90 20.46
CA THR A 377 -23.48 -4.30 20.00
C THR A 377 -24.83 -5.01 20.19
N TRP A 378 -25.61 -4.62 21.19
CA TRP A 378 -26.94 -5.17 21.45
C TRP A 378 -28.00 -4.63 20.49
N GLU A 379 -27.90 -3.34 20.14
CA GLU A 379 -28.82 -2.69 19.20
C GLU A 379 -28.57 -3.11 17.75
N HIS A 380 -27.40 -3.66 17.43
CA HIS A 380 -27.03 -4.12 16.09
C HIS A 380 -26.68 -5.62 16.07
N PRO A 381 -27.64 -6.51 16.40
CA PRO A 381 -27.40 -7.94 16.37
C PRO A 381 -27.05 -8.34 14.93
N ARG A 382 -25.98 -9.14 14.81
CA ARG A 382 -25.44 -9.67 13.55
C ARG A 382 -26.55 -9.89 12.51
N VAL A 383 -26.59 -9.04 11.48
CA VAL A 383 -27.29 -9.39 10.24
C VAL A 383 -26.65 -10.69 9.76
N LYS A 384 -27.41 -11.78 9.88
CA LYS A 384 -26.96 -13.13 9.52
C LYS A 384 -26.73 -13.27 8.03
#